data_AF-A0A6A6LND4-F1
#
_entry.id   AF-A0A6A6LND4-F1
#
_cell.length_a   1.000
_cell.length_b   1.000
_cell.length_c   1.000
_cell.angle_alpha   90.00
_cell.angle_beta   90.00
_cell.angle_gamma   90.00
#
_symmetry.space_group_name_H-M   'P 1'
#
loop_
_entity.id
_entity.type
_entity.pdbx_description
1 polymer ?
#
loop_
_entity_poly.entity_id
_entity_poly.type
_entity_poly.pdbx_seq_one_letter_code
_entity_poly.pdbx_strand_id
1 'polypeptide(L)'
;MNDVQLIAEVVGTYFLIFAGCTAVAVNLNFDKEVTLPGISIVWGLAVMVLVYSVGHISGAHFNPAVTLAFATCKRFPWKEVPAYIACQVIGSTLAAGTIRLIFTGKQDQFTGTMPAGSDMQSFVVEFIITFYLMFIISGVATDNRAIGELAGLAVGSTVLLNVLFAGYPTDGFADVILQNRPISGASMNPARSLGPAIVSSQYKGIWVYLISPILGAQAGAWAYNMIRYTDKPLREITKSASFLKSTGRA
;
A
#
# COMPACT_ATOMS: atom_id res chain seq x y z
N MET A 1 -18.00 12.64 -12.35
CA MET A 1 -17.08 11.51 -12.45
C MET A 1 -16.60 11.43 -13.88
N ASN A 2 -15.30 11.58 -14.10
CA ASN A 2 -14.71 11.51 -15.43
C ASN A 2 -14.33 10.05 -15.72
N ASP A 3 -14.84 9.47 -16.80
CA ASP A 3 -14.59 8.08 -17.20
C ASP A 3 -13.08 7.77 -17.29
N VAL A 4 -12.28 8.76 -17.67
CA VAL A 4 -10.82 8.64 -17.76
C VAL A 4 -10.18 8.32 -16.40
N GLN A 5 -10.70 8.87 -15.30
CA GLN A 5 -10.18 8.62 -13.95
C GLN A 5 -10.48 7.19 -13.51
N LEU A 6 -11.67 6.69 -13.82
CA LEU A 6 -12.07 5.32 -13.51
C LEU A 6 -11.23 4.31 -14.27
N ILE A 7 -11.00 4.54 -15.56
CA ILE A 7 -10.12 3.70 -16.38
C ILE A 7 -8.71 3.69 -15.80
N ALA A 8 -8.17 4.84 -15.40
CA ALA A 8 -6.85 4.92 -14.75
C ALA A 8 -6.78 4.12 -13.44
N GLU A 9 -7.84 4.10 -12.62
CA GLU A 9 -7.91 3.26 -11.42
C GLU A 9 -7.98 1.76 -11.74
N VAL A 10 -8.76 1.35 -12.76
CA VAL A 10 -8.78 -0.06 -13.21
C VAL A 10 -7.39 -0.49 -13.68
N VAL A 11 -6.78 0.28 -14.58
CA VAL A 11 -5.49 -0.04 -15.21
C VAL A 11 -4.36 0.00 -14.18
N GLY A 12 -4.34 1.02 -13.32
CA GLY A 12 -3.34 1.15 -12.28
C GLY A 12 -3.43 0.04 -11.23
N THR A 13 -4.64 -0.30 -10.74
CA THR A 13 -4.78 -1.44 -9.84
C THR A 13 -4.44 -2.75 -10.55
N TYR A 14 -4.82 -2.93 -11.82
CA TYR A 14 -4.42 -4.11 -12.59
C TYR A 14 -2.91 -4.29 -12.60
N PHE A 15 -2.14 -3.28 -13.01
CA PHE A 15 -0.68 -3.42 -13.09
C PHE A 15 -0.01 -3.55 -11.73
N LEU A 16 -0.53 -2.86 -10.70
CA LEU A 16 -0.05 -3.00 -9.33
C LEU A 16 -0.18 -4.45 -8.85
N ILE A 17 -1.38 -5.03 -8.98
CA ILE A 17 -1.65 -6.41 -8.54
C ILE A 17 -0.91 -7.40 -9.44
N PHE A 18 -0.90 -7.18 -10.75
CA PHE A 18 -0.18 -8.04 -11.68
C PHE A 18 1.31 -8.14 -11.33
N ALA A 19 2.00 -7.01 -11.17
CA ALA A 19 3.43 -7.01 -10.85
C ALA A 19 3.70 -7.65 -9.48
N GLY A 20 3.03 -7.19 -8.43
CA GLY A 20 3.27 -7.65 -7.06
C GLY A 20 2.91 -9.12 -6.85
N CYS A 21 1.74 -9.57 -7.33
CA CYS A 21 1.32 -10.96 -7.21
C CYS A 21 2.11 -11.89 -8.15
N THR A 22 2.58 -11.42 -9.31
CA THR A 22 3.47 -12.23 -10.17
C THR A 22 4.82 -12.45 -9.49
N ALA A 23 5.39 -11.45 -8.82
CA ALA A 23 6.61 -11.64 -8.04
C ALA A 23 6.45 -12.71 -6.96
N VAL A 24 5.28 -12.73 -6.28
CA VAL A 24 4.92 -13.79 -5.33
C VAL A 24 4.78 -15.15 -6.03
N ALA A 25 4.06 -15.22 -7.16
CA ALA A 25 3.88 -16.47 -7.92
C ALA A 25 5.22 -17.06 -8.38
N VAL A 26 6.10 -16.23 -8.95
CA VAL A 26 7.44 -16.63 -9.38
C VAL A 26 8.23 -17.15 -8.18
N ASN A 27 8.21 -16.44 -7.06
CA ASN A 27 8.91 -16.88 -5.85
C ASN A 27 8.41 -18.23 -5.31
N LEU A 28 7.09 -18.47 -5.36
CA LEU A 28 6.51 -19.73 -4.91
C LEU A 28 6.78 -20.91 -5.86
N ASN A 29 6.96 -20.63 -7.16
CA ASN A 29 7.10 -21.65 -8.20
C ASN A 29 8.55 -21.97 -8.59
N PHE A 30 9.50 -21.07 -8.35
CA PHE A 30 10.89 -21.20 -8.79
C PHE A 30 11.86 -20.98 -7.61
N ASP A 31 11.97 -21.99 -6.75
CA ASP A 31 12.99 -22.14 -5.69
C ASP A 31 13.19 -20.94 -4.74
N LYS A 32 12.19 -20.06 -4.62
CA LYS A 32 12.21 -18.85 -3.79
C LYS A 32 13.36 -17.88 -4.09
N GLU A 33 13.79 -17.82 -5.35
CA GLU A 33 14.92 -16.97 -5.78
C GLU A 33 14.65 -15.46 -5.63
N VAL A 34 13.38 -15.03 -5.72
CA VAL A 34 13.02 -13.60 -5.63
C VAL A 34 13.19 -13.08 -4.20
N THR A 35 12.88 -13.90 -3.19
CA THR A 35 12.93 -13.58 -1.76
C THR A 35 12.09 -12.35 -1.35
N LEU A 36 12.07 -12.03 -0.05
CA LEU A 36 11.20 -11.00 0.51
C LEU A 36 11.70 -9.62 0.11
N PRO A 37 13.02 -9.35 0.11
CA PRO A 37 13.55 -8.13 -0.49
C PRO A 37 13.12 -7.91 -1.93
N GLY A 38 13.19 -8.93 -2.80
CA GLY A 38 12.79 -8.80 -4.21
C GLY A 38 11.29 -8.52 -4.35
N ILE A 39 10.44 -9.25 -3.63
CA ILE A 39 8.99 -9.03 -3.63
C ILE A 39 8.67 -7.60 -3.16
N SER A 40 9.33 -7.14 -2.09
CA SER A 40 9.14 -5.81 -1.53
C SER A 40 9.52 -4.71 -2.51
N ILE A 41 10.64 -4.89 -3.21
CA ILE A 41 11.10 -3.98 -4.27
C ILE A 41 10.06 -3.90 -5.38
N VAL A 42 9.54 -5.04 -5.87
CA VAL A 42 8.53 -5.05 -6.94
C VAL A 42 7.27 -4.30 -6.52
N TRP A 43 6.74 -4.55 -5.32
CA TRP A 43 5.56 -3.83 -4.82
C TRP A 43 5.78 -2.32 -4.74
N GLY A 44 6.90 -1.89 -4.16
CA GLY A 44 7.19 -0.46 -4.01
C GLY A 44 7.47 0.26 -5.32
N LEU A 45 8.27 -0.35 -6.21
CA LEU A 45 8.56 0.21 -7.53
C LEU A 45 7.30 0.28 -8.39
N ALA A 46 6.43 -0.73 -8.36
CA ALA A 46 5.17 -0.72 -9.09
C ALA A 46 4.29 0.46 -8.65
N VAL A 47 4.13 0.66 -7.34
CA VAL A 47 3.37 1.81 -6.81
C VAL A 47 4.01 3.13 -7.24
N MET A 48 5.33 3.29 -7.08
CA MET A 48 6.03 4.52 -7.45
C MET A 48 5.82 4.87 -8.93
N VAL A 49 6.06 3.93 -9.83
CA VAL A 49 5.95 4.16 -11.28
C VAL A 49 4.51 4.47 -11.67
N LEU A 50 3.53 3.76 -11.11
CA LEU A 50 2.12 4.01 -11.41
C LEU A 50 1.64 5.36 -10.87
N VAL A 51 2.06 5.76 -9.67
CA VAL A 51 1.76 7.09 -9.12
C VAL A 51 2.32 8.19 -10.03
N TYR A 52 3.56 8.07 -10.50
CA TYR A 52 4.12 9.04 -11.44
C TYR A 52 3.42 9.02 -12.81
N SER A 53 2.99 7.85 -13.26
CA SER A 53 2.42 7.69 -14.60
C SER A 53 0.98 8.17 -14.70
N VAL A 54 0.12 7.87 -13.72
CA VAL A 54 -1.33 8.19 -13.80
C VAL A 54 -1.87 8.92 -12.57
N GLY A 55 -1.02 9.28 -11.60
CA GLY A 55 -1.44 10.04 -10.41
C GLY A 55 -2.02 11.41 -10.75
N HIS A 56 -1.51 12.08 -11.77
CA HIS A 56 -2.07 13.34 -12.27
C HIS A 56 -3.43 13.18 -12.99
N ILE A 57 -3.84 11.94 -13.29
CA ILE A 57 -5.11 11.62 -13.95
C ILE A 57 -6.19 11.30 -12.89
N SER A 58 -5.99 10.24 -12.09
CA SER A 58 -7.00 9.76 -11.13
C SER A 58 -6.74 10.10 -9.67
N GLY A 59 -5.54 10.57 -9.34
CA GLY A 59 -5.00 10.59 -7.97
C GLY A 59 -4.25 9.32 -7.58
N ALA A 60 -4.24 8.28 -8.45
CA ALA A 60 -3.56 7.00 -8.24
C ALA A 60 -3.87 6.37 -6.86
N HIS A 61 -5.16 6.23 -6.53
CA HIS A 61 -5.54 5.67 -5.24
C HIS A 61 -5.22 4.17 -5.20
N PHE A 62 -5.65 3.44 -6.22
CA PHE A 62 -5.50 1.99 -6.42
C PHE A 62 -5.91 1.10 -5.24
N ASN A 63 -6.55 1.69 -4.23
CA ASN A 63 -6.74 1.13 -2.91
C ASN A 63 -8.03 1.69 -2.28
N PRO A 64 -8.99 0.83 -1.93
CA PRO A 64 -10.23 1.25 -1.28
C PRO A 64 -10.01 1.97 0.06
N ALA A 65 -9.00 1.56 0.84
CA ALA A 65 -8.69 2.19 2.12
C ALA A 65 -8.18 3.63 1.95
N VAL A 66 -7.31 3.87 0.95
CA VAL A 66 -6.82 5.21 0.59
C VAL A 66 -7.97 6.09 0.07
N THR A 67 -8.82 5.53 -0.79
CA THR A 67 -9.97 6.25 -1.37
C THR A 67 -10.93 6.72 -0.27
N LEU A 68 -11.25 5.85 0.68
CA LEU A 68 -12.11 6.19 1.83
C LEU A 68 -11.45 7.23 2.74
N ALA A 69 -10.15 7.09 3.03
CA ALA A 69 -9.41 8.03 3.87
C ALA A 69 -9.34 9.43 3.25
N PHE A 70 -9.18 9.55 1.94
CA PHE A 70 -9.27 10.86 1.28
C PHE A 70 -10.68 11.45 1.35
N ALA A 71 -11.73 10.62 1.24
CA ALA A 71 -13.11 11.09 1.31
C ALA A 71 -13.49 11.65 2.69
N THR A 72 -13.10 10.96 3.77
CA THR A 72 -13.32 11.44 5.15
C THR A 72 -12.55 12.70 5.48
N CYS A 73 -11.40 12.92 4.84
CA CYS A 73 -10.63 14.15 4.95
C CYS A 73 -11.09 15.26 3.99
N LYS A 74 -12.24 15.09 3.31
CA LYS A 74 -12.80 16.03 2.32
C LYS A 74 -11.85 16.34 1.16
N ARG A 75 -10.94 15.41 0.84
CA ARG A 75 -10.00 15.51 -0.29
C ARG A 75 -10.50 14.75 -1.53
N PHE A 76 -11.53 13.92 -1.39
CA PHE A 76 -12.16 13.19 -2.48
C PHE A 76 -13.69 13.17 -2.32
N PRO A 77 -14.49 13.36 -3.38
CA PRO A 77 -15.95 13.42 -3.26
C PRO A 77 -16.57 12.06 -2.95
N TRP A 78 -17.35 11.98 -1.86
CA TRP A 78 -18.03 10.75 -1.43
C TRP A 78 -18.85 10.05 -2.50
N LYS A 79 -19.47 10.80 -3.41
CA LYS A 79 -20.27 10.25 -4.52
C LYS A 79 -19.44 9.41 -5.51
N GLU A 80 -18.13 9.62 -5.60
CA GLU A 80 -17.24 8.91 -6.53
C GLU A 80 -16.57 7.68 -5.89
N VAL A 81 -16.60 7.59 -4.55
CA VAL A 81 -15.98 6.50 -3.78
C VAL A 81 -16.45 5.11 -4.23
N PRO A 82 -17.76 4.83 -4.39
CA PRO A 82 -18.21 3.49 -4.77
C PRO A 82 -17.66 3.05 -6.13
N ALA A 83 -17.61 3.97 -7.10
CA ALA A 83 -17.13 3.68 -8.45
C ALA A 83 -15.61 3.45 -8.47
N TYR A 84 -14.83 4.24 -7.72
CA TYR A 84 -13.39 4.02 -7.57
C TYR A 84 -13.11 2.64 -6.94
N ILE A 85 -13.80 2.30 -5.85
CA ILE A 85 -13.63 1.00 -5.19
C ILE A 85 -13.99 -0.14 -6.14
N ALA A 86 -15.10 -0.03 -6.88
CA ALA A 86 -15.50 -1.03 -7.86
C ALA A 86 -14.42 -1.21 -8.95
N CYS A 87 -13.90 -0.11 -9.49
CA CYS A 87 -12.84 -0.12 -10.51
C CYS A 87 -11.55 -0.77 -10.00
N GLN A 88 -11.15 -0.46 -8.77
CA GLN A 88 -9.96 -1.05 -8.13
C GLN A 88 -10.14 -2.56 -7.94
N VAL A 89 -11.30 -3.01 -7.46
CA VAL A 89 -11.60 -4.43 -7.31
C VAL A 89 -11.62 -5.13 -8.67
N ILE A 90 -12.24 -4.54 -9.70
CA ILE A 90 -12.24 -5.07 -11.07
C ILE A 90 -10.81 -5.22 -11.60
N GLY A 91 -9.98 -4.18 -11.48
CA GLY A 91 -8.57 -4.23 -11.91
C GLY A 91 -7.79 -5.34 -11.20
N SER A 92 -7.97 -5.45 -9.88
CA SER A 92 -7.35 -6.50 -9.07
C SER A 92 -7.78 -7.92 -9.48
N THR A 93 -9.09 -8.13 -9.68
CA THR A 93 -9.63 -9.42 -10.12
C THR A 93 -9.15 -9.80 -11.51
N LEU A 94 -9.09 -8.85 -12.46
CA LEU A 94 -8.57 -9.09 -13.81
C LEU A 94 -7.09 -9.46 -13.79
N ALA A 95 -6.28 -8.79 -12.96
CA ALA A 95 -4.87 -9.11 -12.79
C ALA A 95 -4.67 -10.51 -12.21
N ALA A 96 -5.40 -10.85 -11.16
CA ALA A 96 -5.36 -12.19 -10.57
C ALA A 96 -5.82 -13.28 -11.55
N GLY A 97 -6.85 -13.01 -12.35
CA GLY A 97 -7.30 -13.91 -13.42
C GLY A 97 -6.22 -14.12 -14.48
N THR A 98 -5.52 -13.04 -14.87
CA THR A 98 -4.40 -13.11 -15.82
C THR A 98 -3.26 -13.95 -15.26
N ILE A 99 -2.88 -13.76 -13.99
CA ILE A 99 -1.85 -14.57 -13.33
C ILE A 99 -2.25 -16.04 -13.34
N ARG A 100 -3.51 -16.36 -13.03
CA ARG A 100 -4.02 -17.74 -13.05
C ARG A 100 -3.98 -18.38 -14.44
N LEU A 101 -4.14 -17.59 -15.50
CA LEU A 101 -3.99 -18.06 -16.88
C LEU A 101 -2.52 -18.29 -17.28
N ILE A 102 -1.59 -17.51 -16.72
CA ILE A 102 -0.15 -17.66 -16.97
C ILE A 102 0.41 -18.86 -16.21
N PHE A 103 0.08 -18.99 -14.92
CA PHE A 103 0.57 -20.04 -14.03
C PHE A 103 -0.50 -21.10 -13.85
N THR A 104 -0.43 -22.18 -14.64
CA THR A 104 -1.46 -23.23 -14.68
C THR A 104 -1.04 -24.52 -13.98
N GLY A 105 -2.00 -25.37 -13.66
CA GLY A 105 -1.74 -26.68 -13.04
C GLY A 105 -1.06 -26.56 -11.68
N LYS A 106 0.10 -27.20 -11.52
CA LYS A 106 0.87 -27.15 -10.26
C LYS A 106 1.41 -25.76 -9.92
N GLN A 107 1.49 -24.88 -10.92
CA GLN A 107 1.99 -23.52 -10.73
C GLN A 107 0.89 -22.52 -10.32
N ASP A 108 -0.38 -22.93 -10.34
CA ASP A 108 -1.52 -22.14 -9.86
C ASP A 108 -1.48 -22.02 -8.34
N GLN A 109 -0.69 -21.05 -7.86
CA GLN A 109 -0.48 -20.75 -6.46
C GLN A 109 -1.31 -19.54 -6.04
N PHE A 110 -1.85 -19.57 -4.82
CA PHE A 110 -2.56 -18.41 -4.27
C PHE A 110 -1.58 -17.28 -3.92
N THR A 111 -1.72 -16.14 -4.59
CA THR A 111 -0.86 -14.94 -4.43
C THR A 111 -1.53 -13.80 -3.63
N GLY A 112 -2.74 -14.04 -3.12
CA GLY A 112 -3.45 -13.13 -2.22
C GLY A 112 -2.84 -13.10 -0.81
N THR A 113 -3.54 -12.44 0.11
CA THR A 113 -3.13 -12.40 1.53
C THR A 113 -4.02 -13.30 2.37
N MET A 114 -3.39 -14.01 3.29
CA MET A 114 -3.98 -14.85 4.32
C MET A 114 -3.18 -14.73 5.63
N PRO A 115 -3.81 -14.71 6.81
CA PRO A 115 -3.10 -14.68 8.08
C PRO A 115 -2.15 -15.87 8.19
N ALA A 116 -0.87 -15.60 8.44
CA ALA A 116 0.13 -16.63 8.76
C ALA A 116 0.13 -16.95 10.27
N GLY A 117 -0.14 -15.95 11.10
CA GLY A 117 -0.40 -16.10 12.54
C GLY A 117 -1.89 -16.06 12.87
N SER A 118 -2.24 -15.52 14.05
CA SER A 118 -3.65 -15.29 14.38
C SER A 118 -4.24 -14.12 13.59
N ASP A 119 -5.56 -14.15 13.39
CA ASP A 119 -6.29 -13.05 12.76
C ASP A 119 -6.04 -11.72 13.49
N MET A 120 -5.96 -11.74 14.83
CA MET A 120 -5.71 -10.55 15.65
C MET A 120 -4.30 -9.99 15.44
N GLN A 121 -3.28 -10.85 15.39
CA GLN A 121 -1.92 -10.40 15.09
C GLN A 121 -1.86 -9.78 13.69
N SER A 122 -2.51 -10.41 12.71
CA SER A 122 -2.57 -9.89 11.34
C SER A 122 -3.31 -8.56 11.27
N PHE A 123 -4.40 -8.44 12.03
CA PHE A 123 -5.18 -7.22 12.13
C PHE A 123 -4.33 -6.06 12.65
N VAL A 124 -3.61 -6.25 13.76
CA VAL A 124 -2.75 -5.20 14.33
C VAL A 124 -1.66 -4.78 13.36
N VAL A 125 -1.02 -5.76 12.69
CA VAL A 125 0.02 -5.46 11.69
C VAL A 125 -0.56 -4.66 10.52
N GLU A 126 -1.64 -5.14 9.90
CA GLU A 126 -2.32 -4.46 8.78
C GLU A 126 -2.75 -3.05 9.15
N PHE A 127 -3.22 -2.84 10.38
CA PHE A 127 -3.61 -1.52 10.86
C PHE A 127 -2.42 -0.57 10.86
N ILE A 128 -1.30 -0.99 11.46
CA ILE A 128 -0.09 -0.17 11.62
C ILE A 128 0.54 0.15 10.27
N ILE A 129 0.70 -0.84 9.38
CA ILE A 129 1.33 -0.59 8.08
C ILE A 129 0.47 0.27 7.18
N THR A 130 -0.86 0.13 7.24
CA THR A 130 -1.77 0.97 6.45
C THR A 130 -1.88 2.38 7.03
N PHE A 131 -1.84 2.52 8.36
CA PHE A 131 -1.68 3.80 9.03
C PHE A 131 -0.43 4.51 8.52
N TYR A 132 0.71 3.81 8.51
CA TYR A 132 1.97 4.40 8.10
C TYR A 132 1.95 4.82 6.63
N LEU A 133 1.42 3.96 5.75
CA LEU A 133 1.21 4.27 4.33
C LEU A 133 0.37 5.54 4.16
N MET A 134 -0.81 5.60 4.79
CA MET A 134 -1.72 6.73 4.60
C MET A 134 -1.24 8.02 5.26
N PHE A 135 -0.47 7.91 6.34
CA PHE A 135 0.20 9.06 6.95
C PHE A 135 1.19 9.70 5.97
N ILE A 136 2.02 8.88 5.31
CA ILE A 136 2.97 9.37 4.29
C ILE A 136 2.25 9.93 3.07
N ILE A 137 1.24 9.22 2.55
CA ILE A 137 0.39 9.71 1.43
C ILE A 137 -0.19 11.08 1.78
N SER A 138 -0.78 11.24 2.97
CA SER A 138 -1.34 12.52 3.41
C SER A 138 -0.28 13.62 3.46
N GLY A 139 0.94 13.27 3.87
CA GLY A 139 2.07 14.18 3.91
C GLY A 139 2.53 14.69 2.56
N VAL A 140 2.68 13.81 1.59
CA VAL A 140 3.25 14.17 0.28
C VAL A 140 2.19 14.62 -0.74
N ALA A 141 0.93 14.20 -0.57
CA ALA A 141 -0.13 14.48 -1.53
C ALA A 141 -1.07 15.63 -1.11
N THR A 142 -1.12 16.00 0.17
CA THR A 142 -2.13 16.99 0.65
C THR A 142 -1.56 18.24 1.32
N ASP A 143 -0.25 18.30 1.55
CA ASP A 143 0.43 19.48 2.10
C ASP A 143 1.14 20.25 0.99
N ASN A 144 0.77 21.52 0.80
CA ASN A 144 1.36 22.39 -0.22
C ASN A 144 2.84 22.70 0.02
N ARG A 145 3.36 22.37 1.22
CA ARG A 145 4.79 22.47 1.56
C ARG A 145 5.61 21.26 1.09
N ALA A 146 4.94 20.17 0.71
CA ALA A 146 5.61 18.98 0.24
C ALA A 146 6.12 19.16 -1.21
N ILE A 147 7.23 18.51 -1.53
CA ILE A 147 7.75 18.45 -2.90
C ILE A 147 6.91 17.40 -3.65
N GLY A 148 5.85 17.85 -4.32
CA GLY A 148 4.89 16.96 -5.01
C GLY A 148 5.54 16.02 -6.04
N GLU A 149 6.65 16.44 -6.64
CA GLU A 149 7.45 15.62 -7.57
C GLU A 149 8.07 14.37 -6.92
N LEU A 150 8.21 14.33 -5.60
CA LEU A 150 8.73 13.18 -4.86
C LEU A 150 7.63 12.27 -4.28
N ALA A 151 6.36 12.57 -4.54
CA ALA A 151 5.25 11.83 -3.95
C ALA A 151 5.27 10.34 -4.33
N GLY A 152 5.51 10.01 -5.61
CA GLY A 152 5.60 8.62 -6.06
C GLY A 152 6.73 7.85 -5.37
N LEU A 153 7.91 8.47 -5.22
CA LEU A 153 9.05 7.87 -4.53
C LEU A 153 8.75 7.62 -3.06
N ALA A 154 8.17 8.60 -2.36
CA ALA A 154 7.82 8.45 -0.95
C ALA A 154 6.80 7.32 -0.74
N VAL A 155 5.69 7.33 -1.49
CA VAL A 155 4.62 6.34 -1.36
C VAL A 155 5.12 4.93 -1.74
N GLY A 156 5.86 4.79 -2.84
CA GLY A 156 6.42 3.51 -3.25
C GLY A 156 7.46 2.98 -2.26
N SER A 157 8.32 3.84 -1.72
CA SER A 157 9.31 3.45 -0.70
C SER A 157 8.63 3.00 0.60
N THR A 158 7.52 3.64 1.00
CA THR A 158 6.73 3.21 2.16
C THR A 158 6.11 1.83 1.93
N VAL A 159 5.57 1.56 0.74
CA VAL A 159 5.04 0.23 0.40
C VAL A 159 6.15 -0.81 0.46
N LEU A 160 7.31 -0.56 -0.16
CA LEU A 160 8.48 -1.44 -0.09
C LEU A 160 8.84 -1.76 1.35
N LEU A 161 9.03 -0.71 2.18
CA LEU A 161 9.41 -0.86 3.57
C LEU A 161 8.37 -1.69 4.35
N ASN A 162 7.08 -1.40 4.17
CA ASN A 162 6.00 -2.13 4.82
C ASN A 162 6.00 -3.61 4.44
N VAL A 163 6.25 -3.94 3.16
CA VAL A 163 6.35 -5.33 2.73
C VAL A 163 7.57 -6.01 3.35
N LEU A 164 8.72 -5.33 3.48
CA LEU A 164 9.93 -5.92 4.07
C LEU A 164 9.74 -6.47 5.50
N PHE A 165 8.92 -5.81 6.33
CA PHE A 165 8.76 -6.24 7.74
C PHE A 165 7.40 -6.88 8.07
N ALA A 166 6.43 -6.83 7.16
CA ALA A 166 5.10 -7.42 7.33
C ALA A 166 4.71 -8.46 6.26
N GLY A 167 5.48 -8.57 5.17
CA GLY A 167 5.32 -9.57 4.10
C GLY A 167 5.75 -10.98 4.51
N TYR A 168 5.43 -11.99 3.70
CA TYR A 168 5.69 -13.42 4.00
C TYR A 168 7.20 -13.75 4.08
N PRO A 169 7.61 -14.74 4.90
CA PRO A 169 9.02 -15.12 4.97
C PRO A 169 9.29 -16.00 3.76
N THR A 170 10.29 -15.67 2.98
CA THR A 170 10.58 -16.41 1.74
C THR A 170 11.95 -17.04 1.73
N ASP A 171 12.78 -16.72 2.72
CA ASP A 171 14.19 -17.03 2.74
C ASP A 171 14.59 -17.35 4.18
N GLY A 172 15.40 -18.40 4.35
CA GLY A 172 15.91 -18.86 5.64
C GLY A 172 16.83 -17.87 6.37
N PHE A 173 16.85 -16.60 5.97
CA PHE A 173 17.48 -15.49 6.69
C PHE A 173 16.67 -15.06 7.94
N ALA A 174 15.67 -15.85 8.32
CA ALA A 174 14.82 -15.69 9.49
C ALA A 174 15.43 -16.25 10.80
N ASP A 175 16.71 -16.64 10.82
CA ASP A 175 17.28 -17.42 11.94
C ASP A 175 18.12 -16.67 12.96
N VAL A 176 18.35 -15.34 12.85
CA VAL A 176 19.31 -14.69 13.77
C VAL A 176 18.77 -13.55 14.64
N ILE A 177 17.67 -12.86 14.31
CA ILE A 177 17.26 -11.69 15.12
C ILE A 177 15.80 -11.72 15.61
N LEU A 178 14.86 -12.43 14.96
CA LEU A 178 13.47 -12.49 15.42
C LEU A 178 12.82 -13.83 15.02
N GLN A 179 12.85 -14.84 15.90
CA GLN A 179 12.22 -16.16 15.70
C GLN A 179 10.67 -16.16 15.54
N ASN A 180 10.05 -15.00 15.29
CA ASN A 180 8.60 -14.83 15.24
C ASN A 180 8.16 -13.86 14.13
N ARG A 181 8.50 -14.06 12.86
CA ARG A 181 7.78 -13.39 11.74
C ARG A 181 7.74 -14.19 10.46
N PRO A 182 6.68 -14.00 9.64
CA PRO A 182 5.75 -12.85 9.55
C PRO A 182 4.27 -13.23 9.56
N ILE A 183 3.43 -12.20 9.72
CA ILE A 183 2.10 -12.38 10.32
C ILE A 183 0.97 -12.23 9.29
N SER A 184 0.97 -11.18 8.44
CA SER A 184 -0.21 -10.82 7.63
C SER A 184 -0.02 -10.89 6.10
N GLY A 185 1.20 -10.82 5.56
CA GLY A 185 1.43 -10.78 4.11
C GLY A 185 1.38 -9.37 3.48
N ALA A 186 1.37 -8.33 4.33
CA ALA A 186 1.41 -6.91 3.97
C ALA A 186 0.41 -6.52 2.87
N SER A 187 -0.89 -6.61 3.17
CA SER A 187 -1.93 -6.23 2.21
C SER A 187 -1.98 -4.72 1.97
N MET A 188 -2.22 -3.97 3.05
CA MET A 188 -2.53 -2.52 3.05
C MET A 188 -3.74 -2.09 2.21
N ASN A 189 -4.34 -3.00 1.45
CA ASN A 189 -5.23 -2.68 0.34
C ASN A 189 -6.33 -3.74 0.21
N PRO A 190 -7.59 -3.42 0.55
CA PRO A 190 -8.70 -4.36 0.43
C PRO A 190 -8.85 -4.96 -0.97
N ALA A 191 -8.61 -4.20 -2.04
CA ALA A 191 -8.69 -4.71 -3.41
C ALA A 191 -7.56 -5.71 -3.71
N ARG A 192 -6.34 -5.48 -3.20
CA ARG A 192 -5.18 -6.39 -3.32
C ARG A 192 -5.41 -7.75 -2.69
N SER A 193 -6.25 -7.82 -1.66
CA SER A 193 -6.64 -9.07 -1.03
C SER A 193 -7.86 -9.70 -1.70
N LEU A 194 -8.89 -8.89 -2.01
CA LEU A 194 -10.16 -9.38 -2.51
C LEU A 194 -10.08 -9.93 -3.94
N GLY A 195 -9.35 -9.29 -4.85
CA GLY A 195 -9.25 -9.74 -6.25
C GLY A 195 -8.70 -11.17 -6.39
N PRO A 196 -7.51 -11.47 -5.84
CA PRO A 196 -6.98 -12.84 -5.81
C PRO A 196 -7.88 -13.84 -5.05
N ALA A 197 -8.54 -13.41 -3.98
CA ALA A 197 -9.47 -14.23 -3.22
C ALA A 197 -10.70 -14.66 -4.06
N ILE A 198 -11.26 -13.74 -4.85
CA ILE A 198 -12.36 -14.02 -5.78
C ILE A 198 -11.93 -15.07 -6.81
N VAL A 199 -10.79 -14.85 -7.48
CA VAL A 199 -10.31 -15.73 -8.54
C VAL A 199 -9.96 -17.12 -8.02
N SER A 200 -9.39 -17.22 -6.82
CA SER A 200 -8.92 -18.49 -6.24
C SER A 200 -9.95 -19.14 -5.31
N SER A 201 -11.09 -18.49 -5.05
CA SER A 201 -12.07 -18.89 -4.03
C SER A 201 -11.47 -19.11 -2.63
N GLN A 202 -10.50 -18.27 -2.24
CA GLN A 202 -9.78 -18.35 -0.96
C GLN A 202 -10.08 -17.14 -0.09
N TYR A 203 -10.93 -17.32 0.93
CA TYR A 203 -11.44 -16.22 1.77
C TYR A 203 -11.01 -16.31 3.25
N LYS A 204 -10.10 -17.23 3.59
CA LYS A 204 -9.65 -17.42 4.97
C LYS A 204 -9.04 -16.13 5.53
N GLY A 205 -9.62 -15.62 6.61
CA GLY A 205 -9.18 -14.39 7.26
C GLY A 205 -9.38 -13.12 6.42
N ILE A 206 -10.15 -13.16 5.33
CA ILE A 206 -10.31 -12.02 4.40
C ILE A 206 -10.80 -10.76 5.09
N TRP A 207 -11.66 -10.91 6.12
CA TRP A 207 -12.22 -9.83 6.90
C TRP A 207 -11.15 -8.92 7.51
N VAL A 208 -10.00 -9.49 7.89
CA VAL A 208 -8.87 -8.73 8.44
C VAL A 208 -8.41 -7.68 7.43
N TYR A 209 -8.25 -8.08 6.17
CA TYR A 209 -7.76 -7.22 5.10
C TYR A 209 -8.82 -6.29 4.51
N LEU A 210 -10.10 -6.56 4.76
CA LEU A 210 -11.18 -5.65 4.39
C LEU A 210 -11.38 -4.55 5.42
N ILE A 211 -11.20 -4.85 6.71
CA ILE A 211 -11.50 -3.92 7.80
C ILE A 211 -10.24 -3.20 8.29
N SER A 212 -9.18 -3.93 8.61
CA SER A 212 -8.00 -3.36 9.26
C SER A 212 -7.31 -2.28 8.43
N PRO A 213 -7.07 -2.47 7.11
CA PRO A 213 -6.50 -1.41 6.27
C PRO A 213 -7.36 -0.14 6.23
N ILE A 214 -8.68 -0.25 6.20
CA ILE A 214 -9.57 0.93 6.19
C ILE A 214 -9.39 1.73 7.49
N LEU A 215 -9.41 1.06 8.64
CA LEU A 215 -9.23 1.71 9.94
C LEU A 215 -7.83 2.33 10.08
N GLY A 216 -6.80 1.60 9.64
CA GLY A 216 -5.41 2.09 9.63
C GLY A 216 -5.25 3.32 8.76
N ALA A 217 -5.71 3.26 7.49
CA ALA A 217 -5.67 4.40 6.58
C ALA A 217 -6.39 5.62 7.17
N GLN A 218 -7.56 5.40 7.76
CA GLN A 218 -8.36 6.47 8.32
C GLN A 218 -7.64 7.18 9.48
N ALA A 219 -7.09 6.39 10.40
CA ALA A 219 -6.32 6.90 11.52
C ALA A 219 -5.05 7.63 11.04
N GLY A 220 -4.35 7.11 10.02
CA GLY A 220 -3.15 7.73 9.45
C GLY A 220 -3.44 9.10 8.83
N ALA A 221 -4.51 9.18 8.04
CA ALA A 221 -4.94 10.44 7.45
C ALA A 221 -5.35 11.47 8.51
N TRP A 222 -6.13 11.07 9.52
CA TRP A 222 -6.52 11.98 10.61
C TRP A 222 -5.34 12.44 11.45
N ALA A 223 -4.42 11.55 11.82
CA ALA A 223 -3.22 11.89 12.57
C ALA A 223 -2.36 12.93 11.82
N TYR A 224 -2.15 12.74 10.51
CA TYR A 224 -1.42 13.73 9.71
C TYR A 224 -2.15 15.08 9.67
N ASN A 225 -3.47 15.06 9.45
CA ASN A 225 -4.27 16.28 9.44
C ASN A 225 -4.22 17.02 10.79
N MET A 226 -4.16 16.33 11.93
CA MET A 226 -4.02 16.98 13.24
C MET A 226 -2.66 17.66 13.41
N ILE A 227 -1.57 17.03 12.96
CA ILE A 227 -0.20 17.54 13.15
C ILE A 227 0.11 18.70 12.21
N ARG A 228 -0.40 18.66 10.97
CA ARG A 228 -0.07 19.68 9.95
C ARG A 228 -0.59 21.08 10.28
N TYR A 229 -1.60 21.21 11.14
CA TYR A 229 -2.16 22.49 11.64
C TYR A 229 -1.28 23.20 12.66
N THR A 230 -0.01 22.78 12.83
CA THR A 230 0.95 23.61 13.57
C THR A 230 1.30 24.84 12.73
N ASP A 231 0.80 26.01 13.14
CA ASP A 231 0.78 27.32 12.45
C ASP A 231 2.13 27.94 12.06
N LYS A 232 3.25 27.21 12.15
CA LYS A 232 4.57 27.79 11.87
C LYS A 232 4.96 27.56 10.41
N PRO A 233 5.25 28.63 9.65
CA PRO A 233 5.93 28.51 8.36
C PRO A 233 7.23 27.73 8.56
N LEU A 234 7.57 26.84 7.62
CA LEU A 234 8.83 26.07 7.63
C LEU A 234 10.05 26.97 7.92
N ARG A 235 10.02 28.19 7.36
CA ARG A 235 11.04 29.24 7.53
C ARG A 235 11.28 29.65 8.98
N GLU A 236 10.27 29.56 9.85
CA GLU A 236 10.41 29.86 11.29
C GLU A 236 10.99 28.68 12.06
N ILE A 237 10.59 27.46 11.71
CA ILE A 237 11.09 26.23 12.32
C ILE A 237 12.59 26.06 12.02
N THR A 238 13.00 26.28 10.76
CA THR A 238 14.41 26.18 10.36
C THR A 238 15.27 27.28 10.98
N LYS A 239 14.72 28.49 11.20
CA LYS A 239 15.41 29.58 11.92
C LYS A 239 15.66 29.22 13.39
N SER A 240 14.71 28.60 14.09
CA SER A 240 14.93 28.14 15.46
C SER A 240 16.03 27.06 15.56
N ALA A 241 16.12 26.17 14.58
CA ALA A 241 17.19 25.16 14.52
C ALA A 241 18.58 25.77 14.20
N SER A 242 18.64 26.83 13.37
CA SER A 242 19.91 27.53 13.11
C SER A 242 20.37 28.40 14.29
N PHE A 243 19.43 28.97 15.06
CA PHE A 243 19.73 29.76 16.25
C PHE A 243 20.39 28.91 17.35
N LEU A 244 19.95 27.65 17.53
CA LEU A 244 20.58 26.69 18.44
C LEU A 244 22.00 26.27 18.01
N LYS A 245 22.29 26.27 16.70
CA LYS A 245 23.67 26.07 16.20
C LYS A 245 24.58 27.28 16.41
N SER A 246 24.01 28.48 16.56
CA SER A 246 24.75 29.72 16.80
C SER A 246 25.11 29.92 18.28
N THR A 247 24.31 29.41 19.22
CA THR A 247 24.55 29.56 20.66
C THR A 247 25.45 28.48 21.25
N GLY A 248 25.75 27.40 20.53
CA GLY A 248 26.70 26.35 20.94
C GLY A 248 28.15 26.58 20.51
N ARG A 249 28.51 27.79 20.06
CA ARG A 249 29.86 28.16 19.60
C ARG A 249 30.46 29.38 20.33
N ALA A 250 29.91 29.77 21.47
CA ALA A 250 30.48 30.80 22.35
C ALA A 250 31.19 30.14 23.53
#